data_AF-A0A539EBK6-F1
#
_entry.id   AF-A0A539EBK6-F1
#
_cell.length_a   1.000
_cell.length_b   1.000
_cell.length_c   1.000
_cell.angle_alpha   90.00
_cell.angle_beta   90.00
_cell.angle_gamma   90.00
#
_symmetry.space_group_name_H-M   'P 1'
#
loop_
_entity.id
_entity.type
_entity.pdbx_description
1 polymer ?
#
loop_
_entity_poly.entity_id
_entity_poly.type
_entity_poly.pdbx_seq_one_letter_code
_entity_poly.pdbx_strand_id
1 'polypeptide(L)'
;MRVGASYTRTEKDARKRYNAYSRDALGLDHAWLLGRGRFLLSALTVNLDRYEHPDDAISLKTRRDDTFRARMTFGTPLGFIAGPLNDLLFTAGYEYFHSLSTLETYRYDNGKASMMLSYKWGY
;
A
#
# COMPACT_ATOMS: atom_id res chain seq x y z
N MET A 1 -5.67 17.89 -10.23
CA MET A 1 -5.53 17.02 -9.03
C MET A 1 -6.69 16.06 -9.03
N ARG A 2 -6.49 14.81 -8.61
CA ARG A 2 -7.56 13.81 -8.48
C ARG A 2 -7.47 13.18 -7.09
N VAL A 3 -8.62 13.01 -6.45
CA VAL A 3 -8.78 12.23 -5.22
C VAL A 3 -9.80 11.14 -5.51
N GLY A 4 -9.54 9.94 -5.02
CA GLY A 4 -10.46 8.81 -5.04
C GLY A 4 -10.65 8.29 -3.63
N ALA A 5 -11.87 7.90 -3.29
CA ALA A 5 -12.17 7.18 -2.06
C ALA A 5 -12.89 5.87 -2.44
N SER A 6 -12.66 4.82 -1.67
CA SER A 6 -13.28 3.52 -1.89
C SER A 6 -13.60 2.84 -0.57
N TYR A 7 -14.68 2.04 -0.60
CA TYR A 7 -15.02 1.07 0.42
C TYR A 7 -15.14 -0.30 -0.25
N THR A 8 -14.54 -1.32 0.34
CA THR A 8 -14.60 -2.70 -0.15
C THR A 8 -14.97 -3.62 1.00
N ARG A 9 -15.98 -4.46 0.79
CA ARG A 9 -16.28 -5.61 1.63
C ARG A 9 -15.72 -6.86 0.96
N THR A 10 -15.05 -7.72 1.71
CA THR A 10 -14.53 -9.00 1.21
C THR A 10 -14.90 -10.10 2.18
N GLU A 11 -15.36 -11.23 1.65
CA GLU A 11 -15.54 -12.46 2.41
C GLU A 11 -14.64 -13.52 1.83
N LYS A 12 -13.87 -14.17 2.70
CA LYS A 12 -12.98 -15.26 2.33
C LYS A 12 -13.41 -16.51 3.06
N ASP A 13 -13.88 -17.48 2.29
CA ASP A 13 -14.07 -18.84 2.77
C ASP A 13 -12.76 -19.65 2.67
N ALA A 14 -12.56 -20.57 3.60
CA ALA A 14 -11.38 -21.44 3.66
C ALA A 14 -11.73 -22.79 4.28
N ARG A 15 -11.17 -23.87 3.71
CA ARG A 15 -11.31 -25.25 4.24
C ARG A 15 -11.00 -25.35 5.73
N LYS A 16 -10.01 -24.57 6.18
CA LYS A 16 -9.68 -24.37 7.59
C LYS A 16 -10.33 -23.06 8.03
N ARG A 17 -11.39 -23.15 8.83
CA ARG A 17 -12.23 -21.99 9.20
C ARG A 17 -11.47 -20.88 9.94
N TYR A 18 -10.38 -21.21 10.62
CA TYR A 18 -9.51 -20.21 11.25
C TYR A 18 -8.76 -19.32 10.25
N ASN A 19 -8.77 -19.66 8.96
CA ASN A 19 -8.26 -18.83 7.86
C ASN A 19 -9.38 -18.11 7.08
N ALA A 20 -10.65 -18.37 7.42
CA ALA A 20 -11.80 -17.69 6.87
C ALA A 20 -12.01 -16.36 7.60
N TYR A 21 -12.33 -15.31 6.85
CA TYR A 21 -12.50 -13.97 7.41
C TYR A 21 -13.45 -13.10 6.57
N SER A 22 -14.03 -12.10 7.24
CA SER A 22 -14.62 -10.94 6.58
C SER A 22 -13.70 -9.73 6.75
N ARG A 23 -13.53 -8.95 5.69
CA ARG A 23 -12.74 -7.71 5.66
C ARG A 23 -13.59 -6.53 5.22
N ASP A 24 -13.53 -5.46 6.00
CA ASP A 24 -13.89 -4.11 5.56
C ASP A 24 -12.61 -3.35 5.23
N ALA A 25 -12.56 -2.73 4.05
CA ALA A 25 -11.42 -1.94 3.62
C ALA A 25 -11.86 -0.54 3.19
N LEU A 26 -11.17 0.48 3.68
CA LEU A 26 -11.30 1.86 3.25
C LEU A 26 -10.02 2.28 2.52
N GLY A 27 -10.16 2.81 1.32
CA GLY A 27 -9.07 3.30 0.50
C GLY A 27 -9.21 4.79 0.19
N LEU A 28 -8.10 5.52 0.22
CA LEU A 28 -7.99 6.89 -0.25
C LEU A 28 -6.80 6.99 -1.20
N ASP A 29 -7.02 7.44 -2.41
CA ASP A 29 -5.99 7.65 -3.43
C ASP A 29 -5.92 9.13 -3.80
N HIS A 30 -4.71 9.65 -3.97
CA HIS A 30 -4.45 11.03 -4.35
C HIS A 30 -3.41 11.07 -5.47
N ALA A 31 -3.73 11.80 -6.55
CA ALA A 31 -2.83 12.02 -7.67
C ALA A 31 -2.73 13.52 -7.98
N TRP A 32 -1.50 14.04 -7.90
CA TRP A 32 -1.17 15.42 -8.19
C TRP A 32 -0.12 15.52 -9.28
N LEU A 33 -0.52 16.05 -10.44
CA LEU A 33 0.39 16.46 -11.50
C LEU A 33 0.91 17.87 -11.18
N LEU A 34 2.22 18.00 -10.94
CA LEU A 34 2.90 19.23 -10.53
C LEU A 34 3.44 20.03 -11.74
N GLY A 35 3.02 19.64 -12.95
CA GLY A 35 3.51 20.18 -14.21
C GLY A 35 4.94 19.73 -14.54
N ARG A 36 5.36 19.97 -15.79
CA ARG A 36 6.70 19.63 -16.31
C ARG A 36 7.08 18.15 -16.10
N GLY A 37 6.12 17.25 -16.28
CA GLY A 37 6.31 15.81 -16.09
C GLY A 37 6.46 15.34 -14.63
N ARG A 38 6.36 16.24 -13.65
CA ARG A 38 6.43 15.90 -12.23
C ARG A 38 5.09 15.44 -11.69
N PHE A 39 5.11 14.44 -10.82
CA PHE A 39 3.91 13.92 -10.20
C PHE A 39 4.15 13.46 -8.76
N LEU A 40 3.09 13.53 -7.96
CA LEU A 40 3.01 12.94 -6.63
C LEU A 40 1.77 12.06 -6.58
N LEU A 41 1.98 10.79 -6.25
CA LEU A 41 0.93 9.82 -5.97
C LEU A 41 0.98 9.47 -4.48
N SER A 42 -0.18 9.36 -3.86
CA SER A 42 -0.31 8.93 -2.47
C SER A 42 -1.51 8.03 -2.33
N ALA A 43 -1.42 7.02 -1.47
CA ALA A 43 -2.53 6.12 -1.18
C ALA A 43 -2.52 5.74 0.31
N LEU A 44 -3.69 5.72 0.92
CA LEU A 44 -3.93 5.21 2.26
C LEU A 44 -4.93 4.06 2.19
N THR A 45 -4.71 3.02 2.97
CA THR A 45 -5.64 1.89 3.09
C THR A 45 -5.72 1.45 4.54
N VAL A 46 -6.94 1.31 5.04
CA VAL A 46 -7.23 0.69 6.33
C VAL A 46 -8.04 -0.57 6.07
N ASN A 47 -7.64 -1.71 6.64
CA ASN A 47 -8.43 -2.94 6.60
C ASN A 47 -8.74 -3.42 8.02
N LEU A 48 -9.97 -3.88 8.21
CA LEU A 48 -10.46 -4.50 9.44
C LEU A 48 -10.86 -5.94 9.13
N ASP A 49 -10.02 -6.89 9.55
CA ASP A 49 -10.19 -8.30 9.31
C ASP A 49 -10.73 -8.99 10.56
N ARG A 50 -11.80 -9.75 10.38
CA ARG A 50 -12.44 -10.53 11.45
C ARG A 50 -12.47 -11.99 11.03
N TYR A 51 -11.67 -12.80 11.71
CA TYR A 51 -11.60 -14.23 11.44
C TYR A 51 -12.71 -14.98 12.18
N GLU A 52 -13.17 -16.08 11.60
CA GLU A 52 -14.33 -16.80 12.14
C GLU A 52 -14.01 -17.70 13.34
N HIS A 53 -12.86 -18.36 13.33
CA HIS A 53 -12.49 -19.38 14.32
C HIS A 53 -11.05 -19.19 14.83
N PRO A 54 -10.76 -19.61 16.08
CA PRO A 54 -9.40 -19.69 16.58
C PRO A 54 -8.60 -20.80 15.88
N ASP A 55 -7.28 -20.65 15.82
CA ASP A 55 -6.37 -21.72 15.42
C ASP A 55 -5.88 -22.43 16.68
N ASP A 56 -6.54 -23.52 17.07
CA ASP A 56 -6.26 -24.24 18.32
C ASP A 56 -4.81 -24.72 18.45
N ALA A 57 -4.07 -24.85 17.34
CA ALA A 57 -2.66 -25.21 17.37
C ALA A 57 -1.73 -24.05 17.75
N ILE A 58 -2.18 -22.81 17.56
CA ILE A 58 -1.39 -21.59 17.83
C ILE A 58 -1.94 -20.84 19.04
N SER A 59 -3.26 -20.61 19.08
CA SER A 59 -3.96 -19.89 20.13
C SER A 59 -5.46 -20.14 20.09
N LEU A 60 -6.07 -20.30 21.27
CA LEU A 60 -7.52 -20.37 21.43
C LEU A 60 -8.24 -19.01 21.21
N LYS A 61 -7.50 -17.93 20.96
CA LYS A 61 -8.08 -16.60 20.69
C LYS A 61 -8.46 -16.46 19.22
N THR A 62 -9.68 -16.02 18.94
CA THR A 62 -10.09 -15.64 17.59
C THR A 62 -9.29 -14.43 17.10
N ARG A 63 -8.72 -14.55 15.90
CA ARG A 63 -7.86 -13.51 15.31
C ARG A 63 -8.68 -12.31 14.83
N ARG A 64 -8.19 -11.11 15.13
CA ARG A 64 -8.66 -9.85 14.54
C ARG A 64 -7.44 -9.05 14.14
N ASP A 65 -7.43 -8.59 12.90
CA ASP A 65 -6.34 -7.75 12.40
C ASP A 65 -6.88 -6.42 11.92
N ASP A 66 -6.26 -5.36 12.39
CA ASP A 66 -6.47 -4.01 11.89
C ASP A 66 -5.16 -3.58 11.22
N THR A 67 -5.20 -3.37 9.91
CA THR A 67 -4.00 -3.03 9.13
C THR A 67 -4.13 -1.65 8.53
N PHE A 68 -3.03 -0.90 8.58
CA PHE A 68 -2.88 0.40 7.96
C PHE A 68 -1.74 0.35 6.94
N ARG A 69 -1.98 0.89 5.75
CA ARG A 69 -0.96 1.03 4.71
C ARG A 69 -0.97 2.44 4.16
N ALA A 70 0.19 3.09 4.18
CA ALA A 70 0.42 4.36 3.52
C ALA A 70 1.47 4.19 2.42
N ARG A 71 1.20 4.74 1.23
CA ARG A 71 2.12 4.74 0.09
C ARG A 71 2.27 6.14 -0.44
N MET A 72 3.49 6.52 -0.78
CA MET A 72 3.80 7.76 -1.46
C MET A 72 4.79 7.47 -2.58
N THR A 73 4.61 8.12 -3.74
CA THR A 73 5.50 8.02 -4.88
C THR A 73 5.64 9.38 -5.53
N PHE A 74 6.86 9.88 -5.62
CA PHE A 74 7.18 11.12 -6.30
C PHE A 74 8.02 10.83 -7.54
N GLY A 75 7.64 11.41 -8.67
CA GLY A 75 8.38 11.33 -9.92
C GLY A 75 8.75 12.70 -10.46
N THR A 76 9.96 12.83 -10.98
CA THR A 76 10.44 14.04 -11.66
C THR A 76 11.37 13.71 -12.82
N PRO A 77 11.21 14.34 -13.98
CA PRO A 77 12.24 14.32 -15.02
C PRO A 77 13.53 14.95 -14.46
N LEU A 78 14.70 14.47 -14.89
CA LEU A 78 16.00 14.97 -14.44
C LEU A 78 16.59 16.06 -15.33
N GLY A 79 15.86 16.48 -16.37
CA GLY A 79 16.27 17.56 -17.29
C GLY A 79 16.55 18.90 -16.61
N PHE A 80 16.02 19.15 -15.42
CA PHE A 80 16.31 20.38 -14.65
C PHE A 80 17.75 20.42 -14.10
N ILE A 81 18.44 19.28 -14.03
CA ILE A 81 19.81 19.18 -13.52
C ILE A 81 20.80 19.43 -14.66
N ALA A 82 20.64 18.73 -15.78
CA ALA A 82 21.50 18.86 -16.95
C ALA A 82 20.76 18.43 -18.23
N GLY A 83 21.03 19.12 -19.35
CA GLY A 83 20.39 18.85 -20.65
C GLY A 83 20.45 17.38 -21.13
N PRO A 84 21.57 16.64 -20.93
CA PRO A 84 21.62 15.22 -21.29
C PRO A 84 20.66 14.30 -20.51
N LEU A 85 20.08 14.77 -19.40
CA LEU A 85 19.17 13.98 -18.55
C LEU A 85 17.68 14.23 -18.86
N ASN A 86 17.37 14.93 -19.94
CA ASN A 86 16.00 15.29 -20.32
C ASN A 86 15.07 14.08 -20.50
N ASP A 87 15.62 12.95 -20.95
CA ASP A 87 14.87 11.71 -21.19
C ASP A 87 14.83 10.78 -19.99
N LEU A 88 15.40 11.18 -18.84
CA LEU A 88 15.40 10.39 -17.62
C LEU A 88 14.30 10.87 -16.65
N LEU A 89 13.50 9.92 -16.19
CA LEU A 89 12.54 10.08 -15.09
C LEU A 89 13.11 9.40 -13.84
N PHE A 90 13.30 10.17 -12.79
CA PHE A 90 13.56 9.63 -11.47
C PHE A 90 12.25 9.47 -10.71
N THR A 91 12.07 8.30 -10.09
CA THR A 91 10.93 8.01 -9.21
C THR A 91 11.44 7.50 -7.87
N ALA A 92 10.93 8.07 -6.78
CA ALA A 92 11.17 7.58 -5.43
C ALA A 92 9.82 7.25 -4.77
N GLY A 93 9.78 6.13 -4.05
CA GLY A 93 8.58 5.66 -3.38
C GLY A 93 8.86 5.16 -1.97
N TYR A 94 7.90 5.35 -1.09
CA TYR A 94 7.90 4.80 0.26
C TYR A 94 6.55 4.18 0.59
N GLU A 95 6.57 2.99 1.18
CA GLU A 95 5.41 2.29 1.73
C GLU A 95 5.64 2.05 3.22
N TYR A 96 4.69 2.47 4.04
CA TYR A 96 4.62 2.10 5.45
C TYR A 96 3.41 1.19 5.65
N PHE A 97 3.63 0.08 6.36
CA PHE A 97 2.61 -0.90 6.69
C PHE A 97 2.66 -1.21 8.18
N HIS A 98 1.52 -1.10 8.84
CA HIS A 98 1.33 -1.38 10.24
C HIS A 98 0.22 -2.41 10.41
N SER A 99 0.48 -3.47 11.17
CA SER A 99 -0.47 -4.54 11.46
C SER A 99 -0.65 -4.68 12.95
N LEU A 100 -1.85 -4.39 13.44
CA LEU A 100 -2.28 -4.70 14.79
C LEU A 100 -3.08 -5.98 14.75
N SER A 101 -2.66 -6.98 15.52
CA SER A 101 -3.39 -8.25 15.64
C SER A 101 -3.59 -8.63 17.10
N THR A 102 -4.66 -9.39 17.36
CA THR A 102 -4.86 -10.08 18.66
C THR A 102 -3.84 -11.19 18.89
N LEU A 103 -3.20 -11.69 17.82
CA LEU A 103 -2.13 -12.67 17.87
C LEU A 103 -0.80 -11.96 17.64
N GLU A 104 0.10 -12.02 18.63
CA GLU A 104 1.38 -11.31 18.60
C GLU A 104 2.26 -11.67 17.39
N THR A 105 2.19 -12.92 16.92
CA THR A 105 2.92 -13.38 15.73
C THR A 105 2.55 -12.61 14.46
N TYR A 106 1.39 -11.94 14.43
CA TYR A 106 0.90 -11.16 13.29
C TYR A 106 0.92 -9.65 13.53
N ARG A 107 1.45 -9.19 14.67
CA ARG A 107 1.70 -7.77 14.93
C ARG A 107 3.07 -7.39 14.42
N TYR A 108 3.13 -6.46 13.46
CA TYR A 108 4.40 -6.00 12.91
C TYR A 108 4.28 -4.66 12.20
N ASP A 109 5.44 -4.03 12.05
CA ASP A 109 5.68 -2.83 11.27
C ASP A 109 6.62 -3.16 10.12
N ASN A 110 6.36 -2.57 8.95
CA ASN A 110 7.22 -2.71 7.80
C ASN A 110 7.30 -1.40 7.01
N GLY A 111 8.52 -0.96 6.74
CA GLY A 111 8.81 0.18 5.88
C GLY A 111 9.58 -0.27 4.65
N LYS A 112 9.13 0.13 3.46
CA LYS A 112 9.82 -0.15 2.19
C LYS A 112 10.10 1.15 1.47
N ALA A 113 11.36 1.36 1.12
CA ALA A 113 11.77 2.43 0.22
C ALA A 113 12.15 1.84 -1.15
N SER A 114 11.86 2.58 -2.21
CA SER A 114 12.23 2.21 -3.57
C SER A 114 12.66 3.44 -4.35
N MET A 115 13.60 3.25 -5.26
CA MET A 115 14.03 4.27 -6.21
C MET A 115 14.15 3.62 -7.58
N MET A 116 13.79 4.36 -8.61
CA MET A 116 13.83 3.89 -9.98
C MET A 116 14.26 5.03 -10.90
N LEU A 117 15.10 4.69 -11.88
CA LEU A 117 15.44 5.55 -12.99
C LEU A 117 14.88 4.93 -14.26
N SER A 118 14.11 5.70 -15.02
CA SER A 118 13.50 5.25 -16.27
C SER A 118 13.97 6.14 -17.40
N TYR A 119 14.40 5.52 -18.50
CA TYR A 119 14.83 6.21 -19.71
C TYR A 119 13.75 6.12 -20.77
N LYS A 120 13.40 7.27 -21.36
CA LYS A 120 12.50 7.34 -22.50
C LYS A 120 13.29 7.10 -23.78
N TRP A 121 13.09 5.94 -24.41
CA TRP A 121 13.62 5.67 -25.74
C TRP A 121 12.89 6.51 -26.79
N GLY A 122 13.64 7.10 -27.73
CA GLY A 122 13.06 7.81 -28.86
C GLY A 122 12.39 6.86 -29.86
N TYR A 123 11.23 7.27 -30.37
CA TYR A 123 10.73 6.93 -31.70
C TYR A 123 10.70 8.20 -32.52
#